data_AF-A0A7W0JYA0-F1
#
_entry.id   AF-A0A7W0JYA0-F1
#
_cell.length_a   1.000
_cell.length_b   1.000
_cell.length_c   1.000
_cell.angle_alpha   90.00
_cell.angle_beta   90.00
_cell.angle_gamma   90.00
#
_symmetry.space_group_name_H-M   'P 1'
#
loop_
_entity.id
_entity.type
_entity.pdbx_description
1 polymer ?
#
loop_
_entity_poly.entity_id
_entity_poly.type
_entity_poly.pdbx_seq_one_letter_code
_entity_poly.pdbx_strand_id
1 'polypeptide(L)'
;MGAVVLHDAVWLLPADPTTREAFEWLAEEIEQQGGTAFTWEGLSSDAAQAQAIVRRFQAQADARYAEIVDSASELSRLAVRMRPVNEPRLHQIRRRLVGLDRAIRLERRRDYFRSPARIATEQAVGDALAELDRRLERQPVRAAR
;
A
#
# COMPACT_ATOMS: atom_id res chain seq x y z
N MET A 1 6.43 5.80 -8.25
CA MET A 1 7.50 4.85 -7.89
C MET A 1 7.68 4.85 -6.38
N GLY A 2 8.26 3.81 -5.77
CA GLY A 2 8.48 3.75 -4.31
C GLY A 2 9.81 4.37 -3.87
N ALA A 3 10.14 5.57 -4.36
CA ALA A 3 11.44 6.20 -4.11
C ALA A 3 11.55 6.80 -2.70
N VAL A 4 12.76 6.80 -2.14
CA VAL A 4 13.09 7.44 -0.86
C VAL A 4 14.02 8.62 -1.07
N VAL A 5 13.88 9.66 -0.26
CA VAL A 5 14.80 10.81 -0.27
C VAL A 5 16.04 10.45 0.54
N LEU A 6 17.23 10.62 -0.06
CA LEU A 6 18.50 10.53 0.66
C LEU A 6 18.81 11.86 1.37
N HIS A 7 18.80 12.95 0.60
CA HIS A 7 19.06 14.32 1.01
C HIS A 7 18.62 15.31 -0.09
N ASP A 8 17.98 16.43 0.26
CA ASP A 8 17.50 17.46 -0.65
C ASP A 8 16.80 16.92 -1.92
N ALA A 9 17.39 17.09 -3.09
CA ALA A 9 16.87 16.66 -4.38
C ALA A 9 17.37 15.26 -4.82
N VAL A 10 18.06 14.53 -3.94
CA VAL A 10 18.59 13.19 -4.24
C VAL A 10 17.58 12.12 -3.83
N TRP A 11 17.03 11.46 -4.84
CA TRP A 11 16.11 10.34 -4.69
C TRP A 11 16.79 9.03 -4.97
N LEU A 12 16.40 7.99 -4.24
CA LEU A 12 16.93 6.64 -4.39
C LEU A 12 15.84 5.67 -4.81
N LEU A 13 16.21 4.77 -5.72
CA LEU A 13 15.53 3.51 -5.99
C LEU A 13 16.57 2.37 -5.89
N PRO A 14 16.14 1.14 -5.60
CA PRO A 14 17.01 -0.02 -5.74
C PRO A 14 17.57 -0.10 -7.16
N ALA A 15 18.81 -0.55 -7.33
CA ALA A 15 19.41 -0.72 -8.65
C ALA A 15 18.92 -2.02 -9.31
N ASP A 16 17.68 -2.02 -9.80
CA ASP A 16 17.10 -3.09 -10.62
C ASP A 16 16.80 -2.60 -12.05
N PRO A 17 16.68 -3.49 -13.06
CA PRO A 17 16.45 -3.06 -14.43
C PRO A 17 15.20 -2.20 -14.62
N THR A 18 14.13 -2.48 -13.89
CA THR A 18 12.85 -1.77 -14.01
C THR A 18 12.92 -0.38 -13.38
N THR A 19 13.56 -0.24 -12.22
CA THR A 19 13.75 1.07 -11.57
C THR A 19 14.76 1.94 -12.31
N ARG A 20 15.78 1.35 -12.94
CA ARG A 20 16.73 2.06 -13.81
C ARG A 20 16.02 2.71 -14.99
N GLU A 21 15.27 1.92 -15.76
CA GLU A 21 14.49 2.42 -16.90
C GLU A 21 13.50 3.51 -16.45
N ALA A 22 12.84 3.31 -15.30
CA ALA A 22 11.93 4.31 -14.75
C ALA A 22 12.63 5.62 -14.36
N PHE A 23 13.89 5.58 -13.91
CA PHE A 23 14.67 6.79 -13.63
C PHE A 23 15.16 7.47 -14.90
N GLU A 24 15.56 6.71 -15.91
CA GLU A 24 15.98 7.25 -17.21
C GLU A 24 14.83 7.99 -17.87
N TRP A 25 13.64 7.39 -17.93
CA TRP A 25 12.44 8.07 -18.46
C TRP A 25 12.07 9.33 -17.66
N LEU A 26 12.21 9.29 -16.33
CA LEU A 26 11.94 10.47 -15.51
C LEU A 26 12.94 11.59 -15.77
N ALA A 27 14.23 11.26 -15.95
CA ALA A 27 15.25 12.25 -16.27
C ALA A 27 14.96 12.92 -17.62
N GLU A 28 14.63 12.13 -18.65
CA GLU A 28 14.22 12.64 -19.96
C GLU A 28 12.99 13.56 -19.88
N GLU A 29 11.98 13.16 -19.10
CA GLU A 29 10.77 13.98 -18.89
C GLU A 29 11.10 15.33 -18.22
N ILE A 30 11.98 15.32 -17.21
CA ILE A 30 12.42 16.55 -16.52
C ILE A 30 13.16 17.47 -17.49
N GLU A 31 14.08 16.93 -18.31
CA GLU A 31 14.84 17.70 -19.28
C GLU A 31 13.95 18.27 -20.39
N GLN A 32 12.96 17.51 -20.88
CA GLN A 32 11.98 17.98 -21.86
C GLN A 32 11.12 19.14 -21.34
N GLN A 33 10.90 19.20 -20.02
CA GLN A 33 10.18 20.31 -19.37
C GLN A 33 11.09 21.50 -19.03
N GLY A 34 12.35 21.49 -19.48
CA GLY A 34 13.33 22.56 -19.25
C GLY A 34 14.03 22.48 -17.89
N GLY A 35 13.89 21.35 -17.19
CA GLY A 35 14.60 21.07 -15.95
C GLY A 35 16.00 20.49 -16.17
N THR A 36 16.63 20.06 -15.09
CA THR A 36 17.93 19.36 -15.13
C THR A 36 17.85 18.14 -14.21
N ALA A 37 18.25 16.98 -14.72
CA ALA A 37 18.31 15.74 -13.98
C ALA A 37 19.66 15.05 -14.21
N PHE A 38 20.12 14.31 -13.22
CA PHE A 38 21.29 13.44 -13.35
C PHE A 38 20.94 12.08 -12.76
N THR A 39 21.32 11.01 -13.44
CA THR A 39 21.18 9.65 -12.96
C THR A 39 22.55 9.08 -12.62
N TRP A 40 22.66 8.42 -11.48
CA TRP A 40 23.88 7.75 -11.03
C TRP A 40 23.55 6.39 -10.42
N GLU A 41 24.46 5.44 -10.60
CA GLU A 41 24.46 4.19 -9.88
C GLU A 41 25.56 4.20 -8.82
N GLY A 42 25.20 3.77 -7.62
CA GLY A 42 26.12 3.75 -6.49
C GLY A 42 25.96 2.47 -5.67
N LEU A 43 27.08 2.02 -5.11
CA LEU A 43 27.12 0.98 -4.09
C LEU A 43 27.60 1.61 -2.80
N SER A 44 26.94 1.30 -1.69
CA SER A 44 27.40 1.76 -0.38
C SER A 44 28.67 0.99 0.01
N SER A 45 29.69 1.71 0.46
CA SER A 45 30.93 1.13 0.96
C SER A 45 30.79 0.53 2.36
N ASP A 46 29.69 0.82 3.06
CA ASP A 46 29.39 0.34 4.40
C ASP A 46 28.06 -0.42 4.43
N ALA A 47 28.11 -1.69 4.87
CA ALA A 47 26.93 -2.53 5.00
C ALA A 47 25.89 -1.93 5.98
N ALA A 48 26.31 -1.21 7.02
CA ALA A 48 25.39 -0.56 7.94
C ALA A 48 24.64 0.60 7.28
N GLN A 49 25.32 1.40 6.45
CA GLN A 49 24.68 2.46 5.67
C GLN A 49 23.70 1.88 4.63
N ALA A 50 24.08 0.80 3.93
CA ALA A 50 23.17 0.10 3.02
C ALA A 50 21.90 -0.36 3.76
N GLN A 51 22.05 -0.98 4.93
CA GLN A 51 20.92 -1.41 5.75
C GLN A 51 20.06 -0.23 6.24
N ALA A 52 20.66 0.92 6.57
CA ALA A 52 19.91 2.11 6.97
C ALA A 52 19.01 2.61 5.83
N ILE A 53 19.49 2.58 4.58
CA ILE A 53 18.69 2.93 3.40
C ILE A 53 17.53 1.93 3.22
N VAL A 54 17.80 0.63 3.32
CA VAL A 54 16.76 -0.42 3.26
C VAL A 54 15.66 -0.18 4.30
N ARG A 55 16.04 0.14 5.54
CA ARG A 55 15.08 0.48 6.60
C ARG A 55 14.23 1.70 6.27
N ARG A 56 14.76 2.71 5.56
CA ARG A 56 13.96 3.86 5.11
C ARG A 56 12.90 3.44 4.09
N PHE A 57 13.25 2.57 3.13
CA PHE A 57 12.26 2.02 2.19
C PHE A 57 11.17 1.23 2.91
N GLN A 58 11.58 0.36 3.84
CA GLN A 58 10.64 -0.44 4.63
C GLN A 58 9.73 0.45 5.46
N ALA A 59 10.26 1.47 6.16
CA ALA A 59 9.46 2.41 6.94
C ALA A 59 8.42 3.17 6.09
N GLN A 60 8.79 3.58 4.87
CA GLN A 60 7.86 4.24 3.95
C GLN A 60 6.75 3.28 3.48
N ALA A 61 7.08 1.99 3.25
CA ALA A 61 6.09 0.97 2.94
C ALA A 61 5.20 0.65 4.15
N ASP A 62 5.78 0.54 5.35
CA ASP A 62 5.07 0.31 6.62
C ASP A 62 4.03 1.41 6.85
N ALA A 63 4.36 2.68 6.60
CA ALA A 63 3.43 3.79 6.72
C ALA A 63 2.21 3.64 5.78
N ARG A 64 2.44 3.27 4.52
CA ARG A 64 1.35 3.03 3.55
C ARG A 64 0.50 1.83 3.93
N TYR A 65 1.11 0.77 4.45
CA TYR A 65 0.38 -0.38 4.96
C TYR A 65 -0.46 -0.04 6.20
N ALA A 66 0.06 0.80 7.11
CA ALA A 66 -0.69 1.28 8.27
C ALA A 66 -1.97 2.02 7.87
N GLU A 67 -1.91 2.90 6.86
CA GLU A 67 -3.10 3.61 6.34
C GLU A 67 -4.20 2.64 5.84
N ILE A 68 -3.80 1.52 5.23
CA ILE A 68 -4.71 0.47 4.77
C ILE A 68 -5.34 -0.25 5.98
N VAL A 69 -4.54 -0.60 6.99
CA VAL A 69 -5.03 -1.24 8.22
C VAL A 69 -6.00 -0.34 8.97
N ASP A 70 -5.70 0.95 9.08
CA ASP A 70 -6.56 1.93 9.73
C ASP A 70 -7.90 2.05 8.99
N SER A 71 -7.85 2.14 7.66
CA SER A 71 -9.04 2.18 6.81
C SER A 71 -9.90 0.92 6.98
N ALA A 72 -9.28 -0.26 7.01
CA ALA A 72 -9.98 -1.53 7.21
C ALA A 72 -10.61 -1.61 8.61
N SER A 73 -9.89 -1.14 9.62
CA SER A 73 -10.35 -1.11 11.02
C SER A 73 -11.55 -0.18 11.20
N GLU A 74 -11.54 1.00 10.56
CA GLU A 74 -12.69 1.92 10.56
C GLU A 74 -13.91 1.29 9.88
N LEU A 75 -13.73 0.66 8.72
CA LEU A 75 -14.80 -0.02 7.99
C LEU A 75 -15.41 -1.17 8.81
N SER A 76 -14.57 -1.97 9.46
CA SER A 76 -15.00 -3.05 10.35
C SER A 76 -15.78 -2.50 11.54
N ARG A 77 -15.30 -1.44 12.19
CA ARG A 77 -16.02 -0.79 13.30
C ARG A 77 -17.39 -0.25 12.87
N LEU A 78 -17.46 0.40 11.71
CA LEU A 78 -18.72 0.90 11.14
C LEU A 78 -19.69 -0.25 10.88
N ALA A 79 -19.22 -1.37 10.33
CA ALA A 79 -20.06 -2.55 10.17
C ALA A 79 -20.55 -3.04 11.53
N VAL A 80 -19.67 -3.27 12.50
CA VAL A 80 -19.99 -3.84 13.84
C VAL A 80 -21.04 -3.03 14.59
N ARG A 81 -20.91 -1.70 14.60
CA ARG A 81 -21.83 -0.81 15.31
C ARG A 81 -23.20 -0.66 14.65
N MET A 82 -23.34 -1.06 13.38
CA MET A 82 -24.56 -0.84 12.60
C MET A 82 -25.70 -1.76 13.05
N ARG A 83 -26.68 -1.17 13.75
CA ARG A 83 -27.97 -1.78 14.13
C ARG A 83 -29.13 -0.77 13.94
N PRO A 84 -30.27 -1.16 13.31
CA PRO A 84 -30.47 -2.44 12.62
C PRO A 84 -29.53 -2.59 11.43
N VAL A 85 -29.33 -3.82 10.97
CA VAL A 85 -28.44 -4.09 9.84
C VAL A 85 -29.04 -3.43 8.58
N ASN A 86 -28.17 -2.80 7.79
CA ASN A 86 -28.51 -2.22 6.51
C ASN A 86 -27.68 -2.94 5.43
N GLU A 87 -28.30 -3.89 4.74
CA GLU A 87 -27.63 -4.72 3.72
C GLU A 87 -26.98 -3.89 2.60
N PRO A 88 -27.64 -2.90 1.98
CA PRO A 88 -26.98 -2.04 0.98
C PRO A 88 -25.69 -1.38 1.49
N ARG A 89 -25.71 -0.92 2.75
CA ARG A 89 -24.55 -0.29 3.39
C ARG A 89 -23.45 -1.30 3.71
N LEU A 90 -23.79 -2.53 4.15
CA LEU A 90 -22.80 -3.60 4.32
C LEU A 90 -22.15 -3.99 2.99
N HIS A 91 -22.91 -4.10 1.90
CA HIS A 91 -22.35 -4.32 0.56
C HIS A 91 -21.42 -3.18 0.12
N GLN A 92 -21.75 -1.92 0.45
CA GLN A 92 -20.86 -0.79 0.19
C GLN A 92 -19.55 -0.90 0.97
N ILE A 93 -19.61 -1.23 2.27
CA ILE A 93 -18.43 -1.46 3.11
C ILE A 93 -17.58 -2.60 2.51
N ARG A 94 -18.21 -3.69 2.07
CA ARG A 94 -17.54 -4.82 1.43
C ARG A 94 -16.79 -4.40 0.18
N ARG A 95 -17.43 -3.62 -0.71
CA ARG A 95 -16.76 -3.09 -1.91
C ARG A 95 -15.53 -2.25 -1.56
N ARG A 96 -15.61 -1.44 -0.50
CA ARG A 96 -14.46 -0.64 -0.03
C ARG A 96 -13.33 -1.52 0.50
N LEU A 97 -13.63 -2.56 1.29
CA LEU A 97 -12.62 -3.53 1.77
C LEU A 97 -11.97 -4.30 0.60
N VAL A 98 -12.73 -4.72 -0.40
CA VAL A 98 -12.17 -5.31 -1.65
C VAL A 98 -11.28 -4.29 -2.39
N GLY A 99 -11.61 -3.00 -2.32
CA GLY A 99 -10.74 -1.93 -2.80
C GLY A 99 -9.40 -1.86 -2.06
N LEU A 100 -9.40 -2.05 -0.74
CA LEU A 100 -8.17 -2.08 0.07
C LEU A 100 -7.30 -3.30 -0.26
N ASP A 101 -7.89 -4.46 -0.49
CA ASP A 101 -7.16 -5.65 -0.96
C ASP A 101 -6.48 -5.41 -2.33
N ARG A 102 -7.12 -4.67 -3.24
CA ARG A 102 -6.48 -4.20 -4.48
C ARG A 102 -5.35 -3.22 -4.20
N ALA A 103 -5.52 -2.30 -3.25
CA ALA A 103 -4.49 -1.35 -2.87
C ALA A 103 -3.23 -2.05 -2.35
N ILE A 104 -3.39 -3.09 -1.50
CA ILE A 104 -2.25 -3.92 -1.05
C ILE A 104 -1.47 -4.51 -2.23
N ARG A 105 -2.16 -5.03 -3.25
CA ARG A 105 -1.50 -5.55 -4.46
C ARG A 105 -0.73 -4.48 -5.23
N LEU A 106 -1.21 -3.25 -5.24
CA LEU A 106 -0.50 -2.13 -5.88
C LEU A 106 0.71 -1.73 -5.05
N GLU A 107 0.58 -1.68 -3.72
CA GLU A 107 1.69 -1.35 -2.81
C GLU A 107 2.83 -2.36 -2.90
N ARG A 108 2.52 -3.64 -3.11
CA ARG A 108 3.53 -4.69 -3.36
C ARG A 108 4.47 -4.40 -4.54
N ARG A 109 4.04 -3.59 -5.52
CA ARG A 109 4.89 -3.21 -6.66
C ARG A 109 5.94 -2.16 -6.30
N ARG A 110 5.75 -1.48 -5.16
CA ARG A 110 6.62 -0.40 -4.65
C ARG A 110 7.31 -0.79 -3.34
N ASP A 111 6.98 -1.95 -2.79
CA ASP A 111 7.62 -2.56 -1.62
C ASP A 111 8.81 -3.43 -2.05
N TYR A 112 9.90 -2.77 -2.43
CA TYR A 112 11.09 -3.43 -2.96
C TYR A 112 11.80 -4.35 -1.96
N PHE A 113 11.73 -4.00 -0.67
CA PHE A 113 12.46 -4.68 0.41
C PHE A 113 11.55 -5.47 1.35
N ARG A 114 10.33 -5.79 0.92
CA ARG A 114 9.37 -6.66 1.61
C ARG A 114 9.16 -6.24 3.06
N SER A 115 8.48 -5.12 3.25
CA SER A 115 8.11 -4.61 4.56
C SER A 115 7.47 -5.71 5.43
N PRO A 116 7.83 -5.79 6.72
CA PRO A 116 7.26 -6.77 7.64
C PRO A 116 5.76 -6.53 7.88
N ALA A 117 5.28 -5.29 7.74
CA ALA A 117 3.87 -4.93 7.93
C ALA A 117 2.94 -5.53 6.86
N ARG A 118 3.49 -5.99 5.73
CA ARG A 118 2.72 -6.53 4.61
C ARG A 118 1.81 -7.69 5.01
N ILE A 119 2.36 -8.72 5.68
CA ILE A 119 1.60 -9.94 6.02
C ILE A 119 0.48 -9.59 6.99
N ALA A 120 0.78 -8.80 8.02
CA ALA A 120 -0.21 -8.35 9.00
C ALA A 120 -1.34 -7.55 8.34
N THR A 121 -1.03 -6.74 7.32
CA THR A 121 -2.01 -5.95 6.57
C THR A 121 -2.90 -6.83 5.69
N GLU A 122 -2.32 -7.79 4.98
CA GLU A 122 -3.05 -8.80 4.19
C GLU A 122 -4.03 -9.58 5.10
N GLN A 123 -3.57 -10.00 6.29
CA GLN A 123 -4.40 -10.69 7.28
C GLN A 123 -5.54 -9.80 7.81
N ALA A 124 -5.24 -8.58 8.24
CA ALA A 124 -6.25 -7.68 8.82
C ALA A 124 -7.39 -7.36 7.84
N VAL A 125 -7.08 -7.13 6.56
CA VAL A 125 -8.11 -6.90 5.52
C VAL A 125 -8.88 -8.18 5.21
N GLY A 126 -8.19 -9.32 5.15
CA GLY A 126 -8.82 -10.63 4.94
C GLY A 126 -9.82 -10.99 6.04
N ASP A 127 -9.44 -10.79 7.29
CA ASP A 127 -10.29 -11.04 8.46
C ASP A 127 -11.51 -10.11 8.49
N ALA A 128 -11.32 -8.84 8.13
CA ALA A 128 -12.41 -7.87 8.00
C ALA A 128 -13.44 -8.28 6.94
N LEU A 129 -12.98 -8.76 5.78
CA LEU A 129 -13.84 -9.29 4.72
C LEU A 129 -14.60 -10.54 5.19
N ALA A 130 -13.92 -11.49 5.81
CA ALA A 130 -14.51 -12.73 6.30
C ALA A 130 -15.55 -12.51 7.41
N GLU A 131 -15.32 -11.54 8.31
CA GLU A 131 -16.33 -11.14 9.30
C GLU A 131 -17.55 -10.49 8.63
N LEU A 132 -17.34 -9.61 7.64
CA LEU A 132 -18.43 -8.94 6.95
C LEU A 132 -19.29 -9.93 6.14
N ASP A 133 -18.66 -10.89 5.46
CA ASP A 133 -19.34 -11.91 4.67
C ASP A 133 -20.20 -12.81 5.59
N ARG A 134 -19.67 -13.25 6.73
CA ARG A 134 -20.46 -13.98 7.75
C ARG A 134 -21.68 -13.20 8.24
N ARG A 135 -21.61 -11.87 8.30
CA ARG A 135 -22.74 -11.04 8.74
C ARG A 135 -23.80 -10.85 7.67
N LEU A 136 -23.39 -10.78 6.40
CA LEU A 136 -24.31 -10.80 5.27
C LEU A 136 -25.03 -12.15 5.19
N GLU A 137 -24.32 -13.26 5.39
CA GLU A 137 -24.91 -14.61 5.37
C GLU A 137 -25.88 -14.89 6.53
N ARG A 138 -25.57 -14.38 7.74
CA ARG A 138 -26.43 -14.57 8.94
C ARG A 138 -27.77 -13.82 8.89
N GLN A 139 -27.98 -12.95 7.90
CA GLN A 139 -29.30 -12.42 7.61
C GLN A 139 -29.83 -13.09 6.35
N PRO A 140 -30.69 -14.13 6.47
CA PRO A 140 -31.45 -14.54 5.31
C PRO A 140 -32.31 -13.34 4.91
N VAL A 141 -32.18 -12.94 3.64
CA VAL A 141 -33.06 -12.02 2.94
C VAL A 141 -34.47 -12.25 3.47
N ARG A 142 -35.03 -11.29 4.21
CA ARG A 142 -36.47 -11.30 4.49
C ARG A 142 -37.13 -11.17 3.12
N ALA A 143 -37.47 -12.31 2.53
CA ALA A 143 -38.30 -12.39 1.35
C ALA A 143 -39.55 -11.57 1.65
N ALA A 144 -39.66 -10.43 0.98
CA ALA A 144 -40.85 -9.61 1.02
C ALA A 144 -42.01 -10.47 0.52
N ARG A 145 -42.97 -10.69 1.41
CA ARG A 145 -44.33 -11.13 1.12
C ARG A 145 -45.15 -9.94 0.66
#